data_AF-A0A924PY27-F1
#
_entry.id   AF-A0A924PY27-F1
#
_cell.length_a   1.000
_cell.length_b   1.000
_cell.length_c   1.000
_cell.angle_alpha   90.00
_cell.angle_beta   90.00
_cell.angle_gamma   90.00
#
_symmetry.space_group_name_H-M   'P 1'
#
loop_
_entity.id
_entity.type
_entity.pdbx_description
1 polymer ?
#
loop_
_entity_poly.entity_id
_entity_poly.type
_entity_poly.pdbx_seq_one_letter_code
_entity_poly.pdbx_strand_id
1 'polypeptide(L)'
;MMDLYRLTTTWIVDYLYDGRPRRWFRAFRPGTDVQSEMKALLDEYYGTRARLVVVRPATPEEEREYLRGEQPKNAYCPIETKR
;
A
#
# COMPACT_ATOMS: atom_id res chain seq x y z
N MET A 1 7.40 -25.81 0.64
CA MET A 1 6.44 -24.78 0.15
C MET A 1 6.79 -23.45 0.82
N MET A 2 7.82 -22.79 0.33
CA MET A 2 8.35 -21.52 0.84
C MET A 2 9.02 -20.87 -0.37
N ASP A 3 8.51 -19.76 -0.92
CA ASP A 3 9.34 -18.78 -1.66
C ASP A 3 8.58 -17.57 -2.25
N LEU A 4 7.24 -17.48 -2.15
CA LEU A 4 6.54 -16.28 -2.66
C LEU A 4 6.70 -15.05 -1.76
N TYR A 5 6.88 -15.22 -0.45
CA TYR A 5 7.15 -14.12 0.48
C TYR A 5 8.56 -13.53 0.33
N ARG A 6 9.47 -14.24 -0.35
CA ARG A 6 10.88 -13.85 -0.43
C ARG A 6 11.19 -12.82 -1.52
N LEU A 7 10.20 -12.48 -2.35
CA LEU A 7 10.39 -11.59 -3.50
C LEU A 7 9.49 -10.35 -3.48
N THR A 8 8.56 -10.23 -2.53
CA THR A 8 7.69 -9.05 -2.45
C THR A 8 8.22 -8.05 -1.46
N THR A 9 8.34 -6.79 -1.86
CA THR A 9 8.68 -5.69 -0.95
C THR A 9 7.40 -5.05 -0.44
N THR A 10 7.30 -4.80 0.87
CA THR A 10 6.21 -4.00 1.42
C THR A 10 6.44 -2.52 1.17
N TRP A 11 5.42 -1.82 0.71
CA TRP A 11 5.42 -0.39 0.43
C TRP A 11 4.41 0.33 1.30
N ILE A 12 4.81 1.51 1.77
CA ILE A 12 3.95 2.50 2.41
C ILE A 12 3.51 3.50 1.36
N VAL A 13 2.20 3.71 1.33
CA VAL A 13 1.54 4.62 0.41
C VAL A 13 0.74 5.61 1.25
N ASP A 14 1.28 6.81 1.39
CA ASP A 14 0.59 7.92 2.05
C ASP A 14 -0.19 8.71 1.00
N TYR A 15 -1.46 8.95 1.27
CA TYR A 15 -2.35 9.71 0.40
C TYR A 15 -3.33 10.53 1.23
N LEU A 16 -3.87 11.58 0.63
CA LEU A 16 -4.96 12.35 1.20
C LEU A 16 -6.27 11.86 0.59
N TYR A 17 -7.28 11.61 1.43
CA TYR A 17 -8.66 11.34 1.01
C TYR A 17 -9.56 12.43 1.59
N ASP A 18 -10.18 13.24 0.71
CA ASP A 18 -10.91 14.45 1.11
C ASP A 18 -10.11 15.34 2.09
N GLY A 19 -8.80 15.49 1.82
CA GLY A 19 -7.89 16.27 2.65
C GLY A 19 -7.45 15.60 3.96
N ARG A 20 -7.92 14.39 4.27
CA ARG A 20 -7.52 13.65 5.47
C ARG A 20 -6.37 12.68 5.15
N PRO A 21 -5.29 12.65 5.96
CA PRO A 21 -4.19 11.73 5.73
C PRO A 21 -4.62 10.28 5.95
N ARG A 22 -4.23 9.43 5.01
CA ARG A 22 -4.47 7.99 4.98
C ARG A 22 -3.18 7.30 4.57
N ARG A 23 -2.98 6.10 5.10
CA ARG A 23 -1.82 5.24 4.80
C ARG A 23 -2.30 3.87 4.36
N TRP A 24 -1.73 3.35 3.28
CA TRP A 24 -1.82 1.95 2.91
C TRP A 24 -0.47 1.26 3.05
N PHE A 25 -0.54 -0.02 3.41
CA PHE A 25 0.58 -0.95 3.39
C PHE A 25 0.26 -2.01 2.35
N ARG A 26 1.09 -2.14 1.32
CA ARG A 26 0.86 -3.08 0.22
C ARG A 26 2.16 -3.77 -0.18
N ALA A 27 2.10 -5.06 -0.46
CA ALA A 27 3.24 -5.82 -0.95
C ALA A 27 3.23 -5.85 -2.47
N PHE A 28 4.36 -5.50 -3.11
CA PHE A 28 4.53 -5.53 -4.56
C PHE A 28 5.66 -6.46 -4.97
N ARG A 29 5.56 -7.01 -6.18
CA ARG A 29 6.66 -7.75 -6.81
C ARG A 29 7.82 -6.81 -7.13
N PRO A 30 9.05 -7.35 -7.24
CA PRO A 30 10.19 -6.53 -7.62
C PRO A 30 10.03 -6.09 -9.08
N GLY A 31 10.45 -4.87 -9.39
CA GLY A 31 10.32 -4.28 -10.73
C GLY A 31 8.95 -3.71 -11.07
N THR A 32 7.96 -3.76 -10.16
CA THR A 32 6.70 -3.02 -10.33
C THR A 32 6.92 -1.53 -10.15
N ASP A 33 6.40 -0.71 -11.07
CA ASP A 33 6.34 0.75 -10.89
C ASP A 33 5.21 1.12 -9.92
N VAL A 34 5.50 0.95 -8.63
CA VAL A 34 4.51 1.11 -7.55
C VAL A 34 3.89 2.50 -7.56
N GLN A 35 4.63 3.53 -7.98
CA GLN A 35 4.11 4.89 -8.01
C GLN A 35 2.96 5.05 -9.01
N SER A 36 3.14 4.56 -10.25
CA SER A 36 2.10 4.62 -11.27
C SER A 36 0.90 3.73 -10.92
N GLU A 37 1.16 2.52 -10.43
CA GLU A 37 0.10 1.60 -9.97
C GLU A 37 -0.75 2.22 -8.84
N MET A 38 -0.12 2.87 -7.85
CA MET A 38 -0.86 3.53 -6.76
C MET A 38 -1.62 4.76 -7.20
N LYS A 39 -1.09 5.51 -8.16
CA LYS A 39 -1.84 6.61 -8.74
C LYS A 39 -3.08 6.11 -9.49
N ALA A 40 -2.95 5.05 -10.29
CA ALA A 40 -4.06 4.45 -11.02
C ALA A 40 -5.12 3.87 -10.07
N LEU A 41 -4.70 3.13 -9.03
CA LEU A 41 -5.63 2.56 -8.07
C LEU A 41 -6.35 3.62 -7.23
N LEU A 42 -5.67 4.69 -6.81
CA LEU A 42 -6.34 5.78 -6.09
C LEU A 42 -7.36 6.50 -6.98
N ASP A 43 -7.06 6.68 -8.26
CA ASP A 43 -7.99 7.26 -9.22
C ASP A 43 -9.19 6.34 -9.48
N GLU A 44 -8.97 5.02 -9.63
CA GLU A 44 -10.04 4.04 -9.81
C GLU A 44 -10.98 3.99 -8.60
N TYR A 45 -10.45 3.99 -7.38
CA TYR A 45 -11.27 3.84 -6.17
C TYR A 45 -11.91 5.14 -5.69
N TYR A 46 -11.19 6.25 -5.80
CA TYR A 46 -11.58 7.51 -5.16
C TYR A 46 -11.63 8.69 -6.13
N GLY A 47 -11.15 8.52 -7.36
CA GLY A 47 -11.02 9.58 -8.35
C GLY A 47 -10.28 10.79 -7.80
N THR A 48 -10.83 11.96 -8.08
CA THR A 48 -10.26 13.26 -7.68
C THR A 48 -10.26 13.52 -6.17
N ARG A 49 -10.93 12.66 -5.36
CA ARG A 49 -10.98 12.80 -3.90
C ARG A 49 -9.72 12.28 -3.22
N ALA A 50 -8.93 11.45 -3.92
CA ALA A 50 -7.66 10.96 -3.43
C ALA A 50 -6.48 11.66 -4.11
N ARG A 51 -5.46 11.99 -3.32
CA ARG A 51 -4.19 12.51 -3.82
C ARG A 51 -3.04 11.72 -3.22
N LEU A 52 -2.26 11.09 -4.09
CA LEU A 52 -1.01 10.43 -3.71
C LEU A 52 -0.02 11.47 -3.15
N VAL A 53 0.55 11.20 -1.98
CA VAL A 53 1.52 12.07 -1.30
C VAL A 53 2.91 11.45 -1.34
N VAL A 54 3.05 10.22 -0.84
CA VAL A 54 4.33 9.50 -0.78
C VAL A 54 4.12 8.03 -1.12
N VAL A 55 5.05 7.48 -1.89
CA VAL A 55 5.20 6.04 -2.13
C VAL A 55 6.65 5.70 -1.81
N ARG A 56 6.86 4.81 -0.84
CA ARG A 56 8.20 4.37 -0.45
C ARG A 56 8.19 2.92 0.05
N PRO A 57 9.30 2.19 -0.05
CA PRO A 57 9.41 0.92 0.66
C PRO A 57 9.25 1.14 2.17
N ALA A 58 8.58 0.20 2.83
CA ALA A 58 8.50 0.14 4.28
C ALA A 58 9.88 -0.18 4.86
N THR A 59 10.20 0.32 6.04
CA THR A 59 11.37 -0.16 6.77
C THR A 59 11.12 -1.59 7.28
N PRO A 60 12.18 -2.36 7.61
CA PRO A 60 12.02 -3.69 8.19
C PRO A 60 11.17 -3.69 9.47
N GLU A 61 11.23 -2.64 10.27
CA GLU A 61 10.42 -2.46 11.48
C GLU A 61 8.94 -2.26 11.12
N GLU A 62 8.64 -1.33 10.22
CA GLU A 62 7.27 -1.04 9.77
C GLU A 62 6.62 -2.26 9.09
N GLU A 63 7.38 -3.02 8.31
CA GLU A 63 6.93 -4.28 7.73
C GLU A 63 6.61 -5.31 8.80
N ARG A 64 7.46 -5.46 9.82
CA ARG A 64 7.21 -6.39 10.93
C ARG A 64 5.98 -6.01 11.74
N GLU A 65 5.78 -4.73 12.02
CA GLU A 65 4.59 -4.22 12.71
C GLU A 65 3.32 -4.44 11.87
N TYR A 66 3.39 -4.25 10.56
CA TYR A 66 2.29 -4.55 9.64
C TYR A 66 1.95 -6.04 9.63
N LEU A 67 2.96 -6.91 9.52
CA LEU A 67 2.79 -8.37 9.55
C LEU A 67 2.20 -8.87 10.88
N ARG A 68 2.48 -8.18 11.99
CA ARG A 68 1.89 -8.48 13.30
C ARG A 68 0.51 -7.86 13.51
N GLY A 69 0.07 -6.97 12.62
CA GLY A 69 -1.20 -6.25 12.73
C GLY A 69 -1.22 -5.12 13.76
N GLU A 70 -0.04 -4.61 14.14
CA GLU A 70 0.16 -3.57 15.17
C GLU A 70 0.03 -2.15 14.60
N GLN A 71 0.17 -1.97 13.28
CA GLN A 71 -0.11 -0.70 12.59
C GLN A 71 -1.62 -0.46 12.49
N PRO A 72 -2.11 0.80 12.55
CA PRO A 72 -3.52 1.10 12.39
C PRO A 72 -4.00 0.53 11.05
N LYS A 73 -4.87 -0.48 11.12
CA LYS A 73 -5.60 -1.02 9.96
C LYS A 73 -6.38 0.15 9.37
N ASN A 74 -5.92 0.70 8.27
CA ASN A 74 -6.77 1.54 7.46
C ASN A 74 -7.82 0.59 6.86
N ALA A 75 -8.97 0.46 7.55
CA ALA A 75 -10.05 -0.49 7.25
C ALA A 75 -10.66 -0.31 5.84
N TYR A 76 -10.22 0.73 5.12
CA TYR A 76 -10.61 1.07 3.76
C TYR A 76 -9.53 0.76 2.72
N CYS A 77 -8.44 0.06 3.06
CA CYS A 77 -7.60 -0.53 2.03
C CYS A 77 -8.43 -1.60 1.32
N PRO A 78 -8.79 -1.44 0.04
CA PRO A 78 -9.44 -2.50 -0.69
C PRO A 78 -8.48 -3.69 -0.69
N ILE A 79 -8.89 -4.76 -0.01
CA ILE A 79 -8.26 -6.06 -0.18
C ILE A 79 -8.49 -6.43 -1.64
N GLU A 80 -7.41 -6.43 -2.43
CA GLU A 80 -7.43 -7.04 -3.76
C GLU A 80 -7.73 -8.54 -3.58
N THR A 81 -9.02 -8.89 -3.54
CA THR A 81 -9.45 -10.26 -3.81
C THR A 81 -9.27 -10.47 -5.31
N LYS A 82 -8.03 -10.75 -5.75
CA LYS A 82 -7.83 -11.35 -7.06
C LYS A 82 -8.49 -12.74 -7.02
N ARG A 83 -9.61 -12.85 -7.73
CA ARG A 83 -10.32 -14.10 -7.99
C ARG A 83 -9.69 -14.83 -9.16
#